data_AF-A0A956MT89-F1
#
_entry.id   AF-A0A956MT89-F1
#
_cell.length_a   1.000
_cell.length_b   1.000
_cell.length_c   1.000
_cell.angle_alpha   90.00
_cell.angle_beta   90.00
_cell.angle_gamma   90.00
#
_symmetry.space_group_name_H-M   'P 1'
#
loop_
_entity.id
_entity.type
_entity.pdbx_description
1 polymer ?
#
loop_
_entity_poly.entity_id
_entity_poly.type
_entity_poly.pdbx_seq_one_letter_code
_entity_poly.pdbx_strand_id
1 'polypeptide(L)'
;MSESSETEFAKLELQEAINTFRTGLSVLVQIVTVLVVANVSIIGYALSNKMSGVIFLGTLIPLLIIVITKMVSRLLIPAVFTAYSVEKSFGETGHESLMRIGLSVLSTAAFLKQLDDIEAKSALKERATGLRELRFALLGPQQSFIFTILSLISLMQLIIPFLLTYLFHWRMFEI
;
A
#
# COMPACT_ATOMS: atom_id res chain seq x y z
N MET A 1 -1.35 31.68 -28.97
CA MET A 1 -2.22 30.49 -28.99
C MET A 1 -1.69 29.35 -28.10
N SER A 2 -0.71 29.58 -27.19
CA SER A 2 0.05 28.49 -26.55
C SER A 2 -0.24 28.28 -25.05
N GLU A 3 -0.35 29.34 -24.25
CA GLU A 3 -0.43 29.25 -22.78
C GLU A 3 -1.72 28.57 -22.25
N SER A 4 -2.85 28.77 -22.91
CA SER A 4 -4.12 28.16 -22.49
C SER A 4 -4.15 26.65 -22.72
N SER A 5 -3.52 26.17 -23.81
CA SER A 5 -3.52 24.73 -24.14
C SER A 5 -2.58 23.93 -23.26
N GLU A 6 -1.42 24.50 -22.88
CA GLU A 6 -0.46 23.86 -21.97
C GLU A 6 -1.05 23.73 -20.56
N THR A 7 -1.75 24.77 -20.10
CA THR A 7 -2.43 24.76 -18.80
C THR A 7 -3.58 23.75 -18.77
N GLU A 8 -4.33 23.62 -19.87
CA GLU A 8 -5.42 22.65 -19.99
C GLU A 8 -4.91 21.20 -20.03
N PHE A 9 -3.83 20.95 -20.76
CA PHE A 9 -3.15 19.66 -20.79
C PHE A 9 -2.63 19.26 -19.40
N ALA A 10 -1.96 20.19 -18.69
CA ALA A 10 -1.47 19.95 -17.34
C ALA A 10 -2.60 19.63 -16.34
N LYS A 11 -3.76 20.29 -16.47
CA LYS A 11 -4.94 19.98 -15.65
C LYS A 11 -5.47 18.57 -15.90
N LEU A 12 -5.54 18.16 -17.16
CA LEU A 12 -5.97 16.81 -17.53
C LEU A 12 -5.00 15.75 -17.00
N GLU A 13 -3.68 15.98 -17.15
CA GLU A 13 -2.65 15.07 -16.65
C GLU A 13 -2.70 14.94 -15.12
N LEU A 14 -2.87 16.05 -14.40
CA LEU A 14 -3.04 16.05 -12.95
C LEU A 14 -4.29 15.26 -12.53
N GLN A 15 -5.41 15.51 -13.20
CA GLN A 15 -6.67 14.83 -12.91
C GLN A 15 -6.55 13.32 -13.11
N GLU A 16 -5.90 12.89 -14.19
CA GLU A 16 -5.69 11.48 -14.49
C GLU A 16 -4.72 10.82 -13.49
N ALA A 17 -3.65 11.51 -13.11
CA ALA A 17 -2.70 11.03 -12.11
C ALA A 17 -3.35 10.86 -10.73
N ILE A 18 -4.17 11.83 -10.29
CA ILE A 18 -4.94 11.75 -9.04
C ILE A 18 -5.97 10.62 -9.11
N ASN A 19 -6.69 10.48 -10.22
CA ASN A 19 -7.67 9.41 -10.40
C ASN A 19 -7.01 8.03 -10.36
N THR A 20 -5.86 7.89 -11.02
CA THR A 20 -5.05 6.66 -10.98
C THR A 20 -4.61 6.32 -9.56
N PHE A 21 -4.12 7.32 -8.81
CA PHE A 21 -3.74 7.14 -7.41
C PHE A 21 -4.93 6.70 -6.54
N ARG A 22 -6.07 7.41 -6.62
CA ARG A 22 -7.29 7.07 -5.88
C ARG A 22 -7.81 5.68 -6.21
N THR A 23 -7.81 5.32 -7.49
CA THR A 23 -8.24 4.00 -7.96
C THR A 23 -7.31 2.92 -7.42
N GLY A 24 -6.00 3.12 -7.48
CA GLY A 24 -5.01 2.21 -6.91
C GLY A 24 -5.19 1.98 -5.40
N LEU A 25 -5.46 3.05 -4.65
CA LEU A 25 -5.80 2.94 -3.22
C LEU A 25 -7.10 2.18 -2.98
N SER A 26 -8.15 2.47 -3.76
CA SER A 26 -9.44 1.80 -3.63
C SER A 26 -9.30 0.30 -3.87
N VAL A 27 -8.59 -0.10 -4.93
CA VAL A 27 -8.31 -1.50 -5.25
C VAL A 27 -7.50 -2.17 -4.13
N LEU A 28 -6.49 -1.49 -3.58
CA LEU A 28 -5.73 -2.00 -2.44
C LEU A 28 -6.62 -2.28 -1.22
N VAL A 29 -7.47 -1.32 -0.85
CA VAL A 29 -8.40 -1.47 0.28
C VAL A 29 -9.37 -2.62 0.04
N GLN A 30 -9.91 -2.76 -1.17
CA GLN A 30 -10.80 -3.88 -1.53
C GLN A 30 -10.10 -5.23 -1.39
N ILE A 31 -8.88 -5.37 -1.95
CA ILE A 31 -8.10 -6.61 -1.85
C ILE A 31 -7.80 -6.95 -0.39
N VAL A 32 -7.33 -5.98 0.40
CA VAL A 32 -7.04 -6.19 1.82
C VAL A 32 -8.30 -6.59 2.58
N THR A 33 -9.45 -5.97 2.29
CA THR A 33 -10.73 -6.31 2.92
C THR A 33 -11.12 -7.76 2.63
N VAL A 34 -11.05 -8.20 1.37
CA VAL A 34 -11.35 -9.59 0.98
C VAL A 34 -10.43 -10.56 1.71
N LEU A 35 -9.14 -10.25 1.80
CA LEU A 35 -8.17 -11.08 2.51
C LEU A 35 -8.45 -11.17 4.01
N VAL A 36 -8.77 -10.05 4.65
CA VAL A 36 -9.14 -10.03 6.07
C VAL A 36 -10.40 -10.88 6.32
N VAL A 37 -11.43 -10.73 5.50
CA VAL A 37 -12.66 -11.54 5.59
C VAL A 37 -12.32 -13.02 5.41
N ALA A 38 -11.52 -13.39 4.40
CA ALA A 38 -11.09 -14.76 4.18
C ALA A 38 -10.33 -15.33 5.40
N ASN A 39 -9.43 -14.55 6.01
CA ASN A 39 -8.71 -14.98 7.21
C ASN A 39 -9.65 -15.24 8.39
N VAL A 40 -10.61 -14.33 8.63
CA VAL A 40 -11.62 -14.50 9.67
C VAL A 40 -12.50 -15.73 9.40
N SER A 41 -12.90 -15.96 8.15
CA SER A 41 -13.67 -17.15 7.76
C SER A 41 -12.89 -18.45 7.97
N ILE A 42 -11.60 -18.49 7.62
CA ILE A 42 -10.72 -19.64 7.85
C ILE A 42 -10.63 -19.95 9.34
N ILE A 43 -10.40 -18.92 10.18
CA ILE A 43 -10.36 -19.09 11.63
C ILE A 43 -11.71 -19.58 12.15
N GLY A 44 -12.82 -18.95 11.74
CA GLY A 44 -14.17 -19.34 12.15
C GLY A 44 -14.48 -20.80 11.79
N TYR A 45 -14.14 -21.22 10.57
CA TYR A 45 -14.30 -22.60 10.13
C TYR A 45 -13.45 -23.58 10.95
N ALA A 46 -12.18 -23.24 11.21
CA ALA A 46 -11.30 -24.04 12.05
C ALA A 46 -11.85 -24.21 13.46
N LEU A 47 -12.43 -23.13 14.02
CA LEU A 47 -13.05 -23.15 15.34
C LEU A 47 -14.29 -24.05 15.38
N SER A 48 -15.19 -23.92 14.40
CA SER A 48 -16.42 -24.72 14.33
C SER A 48 -16.17 -26.22 14.18
N ASN A 49 -15.12 -26.60 13.44
CA ASN A 49 -14.80 -28.01 13.17
C ASN A 49 -13.72 -28.59 14.09
N LYS A 50 -13.20 -27.79 15.04
CA LYS A 50 -12.07 -28.17 15.91
C LYS A 50 -10.86 -28.69 15.12
N MET A 51 -10.58 -28.06 13.97
CA MET A 51 -9.50 -28.44 13.07
C MET A 51 -8.38 -27.42 13.15
N SER A 52 -7.33 -27.73 13.91
CA SER A 52 -6.20 -26.82 14.14
C SER A 52 -5.35 -26.61 12.88
N GLY A 53 -5.25 -27.61 11.99
CA GLY A 53 -4.44 -27.47 10.77
C GLY A 53 -4.96 -26.44 9.78
N VAL A 54 -6.27 -26.17 9.77
CA VAL A 54 -6.85 -25.15 8.89
C VAL A 54 -6.37 -23.75 9.26
N ILE A 55 -6.02 -23.51 10.52
CA ILE A 55 -5.46 -22.23 10.99
C ILE A 55 -4.08 -21.95 10.36
N PHE A 56 -3.29 -22.99 10.02
CA PHE A 56 -2.03 -22.78 9.30
C PHE A 56 -2.23 -22.09 7.96
N LEU A 57 -3.30 -22.43 7.24
CA LEU A 57 -3.64 -21.77 5.97
C LEU A 57 -3.92 -20.28 6.17
N GLY A 58 -4.47 -19.91 7.33
CA GLY A 58 -4.68 -18.51 7.72
C GLY A 58 -3.40 -17.68 7.81
N THR A 59 -2.26 -18.32 8.14
CA THR A 59 -0.94 -17.66 8.25
C THR A 59 -0.47 -17.06 6.93
N LEU A 60 -0.88 -17.64 5.80
CA LEU A 60 -0.50 -17.12 4.49
C LEU A 60 -1.14 -15.77 4.20
N ILE A 61 -2.30 -15.47 4.82
CA ILE A 61 -3.09 -14.30 4.50
C ILE A 61 -2.43 -12.99 4.95
N PRO A 62 -1.98 -12.82 6.21
CA PRO A 62 -1.26 -11.60 6.60
C PRO A 62 0.03 -11.39 5.80
N LEU A 63 0.74 -12.46 5.45
CA LEU A 63 1.92 -12.39 4.57
C LEU A 63 1.56 -11.87 3.18
N LEU A 64 0.47 -12.38 2.59
CA LEU A 64 -0.04 -11.93 1.30
C LEU A 64 -0.42 -10.44 1.34
N ILE A 65 -1.05 -9.97 2.42
CA ILE A 65 -1.38 -8.55 2.64
C ILE A 65 -0.10 -7.69 2.60
N ILE A 66 0.98 -8.11 3.28
CA ILE A 66 2.26 -7.39 3.26
C ILE A 66 2.82 -7.32 1.83
N VAL A 67 2.83 -8.44 1.11
CA VAL A 67 3.37 -8.53 -0.26
C VAL A 67 2.59 -7.63 -1.22
N ILE A 68 1.25 -7.74 -1.21
CA ILE A 68 0.37 -6.97 -2.09
C ILE A 68 0.50 -5.47 -1.79
N THR A 69 0.51 -5.08 -0.52
CA THR A 69 0.66 -3.67 -0.12
C THR A 69 1.98 -3.10 -0.64
N LYS A 70 3.09 -3.84 -0.55
CA LYS A 70 4.40 -3.42 -1.08
C LYS A 70 4.39 -3.32 -2.61
N MET A 71 3.77 -4.28 -3.29
CA MET A 71 3.69 -4.30 -4.74
C MET A 71 2.86 -3.13 -5.27
N VAL A 72 1.65 -2.93 -4.75
CA VAL A 72 0.77 -1.83 -5.16
C VAL A 72 1.40 -0.48 -4.85
N SER A 73 2.01 -0.32 -3.67
CA SER A 73 2.70 0.92 -3.31
C SER A 73 3.79 1.28 -4.32
N ARG A 74 4.55 0.29 -4.84
CA ARG A 74 5.55 0.55 -5.90
C ARG A 74 4.92 0.95 -7.23
N LEU A 75 3.80 0.34 -7.60
CA LEU A 75 3.09 0.65 -8.84
C LEU A 75 2.49 2.07 -8.85
N LEU A 76 2.20 2.63 -7.68
CA LEU A 76 1.64 3.98 -7.55
C LEU A 76 2.70 5.10 -7.55
N ILE A 77 3.99 4.78 -7.43
CA ILE A 77 5.08 5.77 -7.41
C ILE A 77 5.04 6.73 -8.62
N PRO A 78 4.89 6.25 -9.87
CA PRO A 78 4.88 7.14 -11.03
C PRO A 78 3.68 8.08 -11.02
N ALA A 79 2.48 7.58 -10.69
CA ALA A 79 1.27 8.40 -10.60
C ALA A 79 1.42 9.48 -9.52
N VAL A 80 1.99 9.12 -8.38
CA VAL A 80 2.29 10.05 -7.28
C VAL A 80 3.29 11.12 -7.72
N PHE A 81 4.37 10.73 -8.39
CA PHE A 81 5.38 11.64 -8.88
C PHE A 81 4.82 12.62 -9.91
N THR A 82 4.08 12.13 -10.90
CA THR A 82 3.46 12.98 -11.94
C THR A 82 2.49 13.98 -11.31
N ALA A 83 1.59 13.53 -10.43
CA ALA A 83 0.67 14.44 -9.74
C ALA A 83 1.41 15.50 -8.92
N TYR A 84 2.47 15.10 -8.21
CA TYR A 84 3.29 16.02 -7.42
C TYR A 84 4.03 17.05 -8.30
N SER A 85 4.67 16.63 -9.38
CA SER A 85 5.44 17.53 -10.26
C SER A 85 4.55 18.51 -11.01
N VAL A 86 3.37 18.06 -11.46
CA VAL A 86 2.41 18.94 -12.13
C VAL A 86 1.83 19.94 -11.14
N GLU A 87 1.45 19.50 -9.94
CA GLU A 87 0.92 20.39 -8.91
C GLU A 87 1.98 21.41 -8.43
N LYS A 88 3.26 21.04 -8.38
CA LYS A 88 4.33 22.00 -8.06
C LYS A 88 4.57 23.01 -9.20
N SER A 89 4.51 22.57 -10.45
CA SER A 89 4.77 23.42 -11.62
C SER A 89 3.63 24.41 -11.92
N PHE A 90 2.38 24.02 -11.62
CA PHE A 90 1.18 24.79 -11.98
C PHE A 90 0.30 25.19 -10.78
N GLY A 91 0.58 24.70 -9.57
CA GLY A 91 -0.29 24.88 -8.39
C GLY A 91 -0.11 26.18 -7.60
N GLU A 92 0.79 27.08 -8.01
CA GLU A 92 0.91 28.40 -7.38
C GLU A 92 -0.31 29.32 -7.61
N THR A 93 -1.27 28.92 -8.45
CA THR A 93 -2.52 29.66 -8.69
C THR A 93 -3.62 29.32 -7.68
N GLY A 94 -3.41 29.68 -6.40
CA GLY A 94 -4.49 29.95 -5.44
C GLY A 94 -5.41 28.81 -4.99
N HIS A 95 -5.16 27.55 -5.37
CA HIS A 95 -5.94 26.38 -4.93
C HIS A 95 -5.09 25.47 -4.04
N GLU A 96 -5.69 24.93 -2.97
CA GLU A 96 -5.01 24.01 -2.06
C GLU A 96 -4.46 22.79 -2.81
N SER A 97 -3.16 22.53 -2.61
CA SER A 97 -2.39 21.45 -3.23
C SER A 97 -2.85 20.09 -2.65
N LEU A 98 -3.94 19.54 -3.19
CA LEU A 98 -4.58 18.30 -2.74
C LEU A 98 -3.61 17.12 -2.71
N MET A 99 -2.73 16.99 -3.71
CA MET A 99 -1.79 15.86 -3.73
C MET A 99 -0.69 16.03 -2.68
N ARG A 100 -0.13 17.23 -2.55
CA ARG A 100 0.88 17.54 -1.53
C ARG A 100 0.36 17.41 -0.10
N ILE A 101 -0.87 17.86 0.16
CA ILE A 101 -1.54 17.69 1.46
C ILE A 101 -1.86 16.20 1.69
N GLY A 102 -2.39 15.50 0.69
CA GLY A 102 -2.66 14.07 0.80
C GLY A 102 -1.39 13.26 1.08
N LEU A 103 -0.29 13.57 0.38
CA LEU A 103 1.00 12.94 0.60
C LEU A 103 1.62 13.33 1.94
N SER A 104 1.44 14.55 2.44
CA SER A 104 1.99 14.92 3.76
C SER A 104 1.32 14.15 4.90
N VAL A 105 0.05 13.76 4.73
CA VAL A 105 -0.68 12.89 5.67
C VAL A 105 -0.26 11.42 5.51
N LEU A 106 -0.11 10.95 4.27
CA LEU A 106 0.09 9.53 3.98
C LEU A 106 1.56 9.09 3.95
N SER A 107 2.50 10.03 3.78
CA SER A 107 3.92 9.74 3.57
C SER A 107 4.81 10.43 4.59
N THR A 108 6.11 10.12 4.54
CA THR A 108 7.11 10.76 5.41
C THR A 108 7.65 12.03 4.78
N ALA A 109 8.09 13.00 5.58
CA ALA A 109 8.81 14.17 5.07
C ALA A 109 10.07 13.79 4.25
N ALA A 110 10.71 12.66 4.60
CA ALA A 110 11.83 12.12 3.84
C ALA A 110 11.44 11.67 2.44
N PHE A 111 10.23 11.13 2.26
CA PHE A 111 9.71 10.75 0.95
C PHE A 111 9.44 11.98 0.07
N LEU A 112 8.80 13.01 0.62
CA LEU A 112 8.57 14.28 -0.09
C LEU A 112 9.90 14.92 -0.53
N LYS A 113 10.90 14.92 0.36
CA LYS A 113 12.24 15.43 0.02
C LYS A 113 12.89 14.63 -1.12
N GLN A 114 12.76 13.29 -1.12
CA GLN A 114 13.27 12.46 -2.21
C GLN A 114 12.55 12.75 -3.53
N LEU A 115 11.25 13.04 -3.52
CA LEU A 115 10.53 13.46 -4.72
C LEU A 115 11.06 14.79 -5.25
N ASP A 116 11.28 15.78 -4.38
CA ASP A 116 11.88 17.06 -4.75
C ASP A 116 13.29 16.89 -5.36
N ASP A 117 14.12 16.04 -4.75
CA ASP A 117 15.48 15.74 -5.22
C ASP A 117 15.47 15.03 -6.59
N ILE A 118 14.47 14.16 -6.84
CA ILE A 118 14.30 13.47 -8.13
C ILE A 118 13.82 14.45 -9.20
N GLU A 119 12.86 15.30 -8.88
CA GLU A 119 12.30 16.28 -9.81
C GLU A 119 13.37 17.29 -10.29
N ALA A 120 14.26 17.71 -9.38
CA ALA A 120 15.35 18.63 -9.67
C ALA A 120 16.36 18.11 -10.71
N LYS A 121 16.38 16.79 -10.99
CA LYS A 121 17.26 16.21 -12.01
C LYS A 121 16.76 16.57 -13.41
N SER A 122 17.64 17.03 -14.29
CA SER A 122 17.26 17.44 -15.65
C SER A 122 17.07 16.28 -16.62
N ALA A 123 17.80 15.17 -16.44
CA ALA A 123 17.76 14.03 -17.34
C ALA A 123 16.65 13.02 -16.95
N LEU A 124 15.80 12.67 -17.92
CA LEU A 124 14.72 11.70 -17.74
C LEU A 124 15.21 10.32 -17.26
N LYS A 125 16.39 9.89 -17.73
CA LYS A 125 17.01 8.64 -17.30
C LYS A 125 17.36 8.64 -15.80
N GLU A 126 17.86 9.77 -15.30
CA GLU A 126 18.21 9.90 -13.88
C GLU A 126 16.97 10.01 -12.98
N ARG A 127 15.90 10.64 -13.49
CA ARG A 127 14.59 10.63 -12.83
C ARG A 127 14.04 9.21 -12.72
N ALA A 128 14.06 8.45 -13.81
CA ALA A 128 13.58 7.06 -13.84
C ALA A 128 14.37 6.16 -12.87
N THR A 129 15.69 6.31 -12.81
CA THR A 129 16.52 5.58 -11.84
C THR A 129 16.19 5.97 -10.40
N GLY A 130 16.03 7.28 -10.12
CA GLY A 130 15.62 7.76 -8.80
C GLY A 130 14.27 7.21 -8.36
N LEU A 131 13.27 7.21 -9.25
CA LEU A 131 11.94 6.66 -8.99
C LEU A 131 11.96 5.15 -8.75
N ARG A 132 12.86 4.41 -9.40
CA ARG A 132 13.02 2.97 -9.20
C ARG A 132 13.59 2.63 -7.84
N GLU A 133 14.50 3.47 -7.34
CA GLU A 133 15.13 3.30 -6.01
C GLU A 133 14.24 3.82 -4.88
N LEU A 134 13.26 4.65 -5.21
CA LEU A 134 12.33 5.25 -4.27
C LEU A 134 11.53 4.18 -3.52
N ARG A 135 11.63 4.22 -2.19
CA ARG A 135 10.83 3.34 -1.32
C ARG A 135 9.61 4.12 -0.85
N PHE A 136 8.50 3.97 -1.56
CA PHE A 136 7.26 4.59 -1.13
C PHE A 136 6.65 3.85 0.06
N ALA A 137 6.58 4.57 1.18
CA ALA A 137 5.85 4.16 2.37
C ALA A 137 4.49 4.86 2.36
N LEU A 138 3.50 4.19 1.77
CA LEU A 138 2.14 4.71 1.58
C LEU A 138 1.37 4.95 2.89
N LEU A 139 1.92 4.44 4.02
CA LEU A 139 1.38 4.57 5.38
C LEU A 139 2.37 5.28 6.32
N GLY A 140 3.35 5.99 5.75
CA GLY A 140 4.34 6.74 6.51
C GLY A 140 5.07 5.92 7.59
N PRO A 141 5.38 6.50 8.77
CA PRO A 141 6.05 5.78 9.86
C PRO A 141 5.17 4.67 10.47
N GLN A 142 3.84 4.72 10.27
CA GLN A 142 2.92 3.70 10.74
C GLN A 142 3.02 2.39 9.94
N GLN A 143 3.60 2.42 8.73
CA GLN A 143 3.78 1.23 7.91
C GLN A 143 4.56 0.14 8.65
N SER A 144 5.64 0.52 9.36
CA SER A 144 6.45 -0.40 10.15
C SER A 144 5.64 -1.03 11.28
N PHE A 145 4.78 -0.25 11.94
CA PHE A 145 3.90 -0.74 12.99
C PHE A 145 2.88 -1.75 12.46
N ILE A 146 2.21 -1.44 11.34
CA ILE A 146 1.23 -2.33 10.70
C ILE A 146 1.89 -3.64 10.25
N PHE A 147 3.06 -3.58 9.61
CA PHE A 147 3.79 -4.79 9.22
C PHE A 147 4.28 -5.61 10.41
N THR A 148 4.63 -4.95 11.52
CA THR A 148 4.99 -5.65 12.76
C THR A 148 3.78 -6.39 13.33
N ILE A 149 2.60 -5.76 13.36
CA ILE A 149 1.35 -6.40 13.79
C ILE A 149 1.01 -7.59 12.89
N LEU A 150 1.04 -7.43 11.56
CA LEU A 150 0.75 -8.51 10.62
C LEU A 150 1.72 -9.69 10.78
N SER A 151 2.99 -9.39 11.03
CA SER A 151 4.01 -10.41 11.30
C SER A 151 3.74 -11.14 12.63
N LEU A 152 3.35 -10.40 13.67
CA LEU A 152 2.97 -10.98 14.96
C LEU A 152 1.72 -11.88 14.84
N ILE A 153 0.69 -11.43 14.10
CA ILE A 153 -0.50 -12.24 13.82
C ILE A 153 -0.10 -13.53 13.11
N SER A 154 0.79 -13.46 12.12
CA SER A 154 1.29 -14.64 11.41
C SER A 154 1.99 -15.62 12.37
N LEU A 155 2.86 -15.11 13.26
CA LEU A 155 3.55 -15.92 14.26
C LEU A 155 2.56 -16.58 15.24
N MET A 156 1.54 -15.84 15.69
CA MET A 156 0.50 -16.40 16.54
C MET A 156 -0.28 -17.50 15.82
N GLN A 157 -0.63 -17.30 14.55
CA GLN A 157 -1.32 -18.30 13.73
C GLN A 157 -0.48 -19.55 13.44
N LEU A 158 0.86 -19.47 13.54
CA LEU A 158 1.74 -20.64 13.50
C LEU A 158 1.77 -21.42 14.81
N ILE A 159 1.69 -20.73 15.95
CA ILE A 159 1.83 -21.35 17.28
C ILE A 159 0.49 -21.91 17.80
N ILE A 160 -0.60 -21.18 17.58
CA ILE A 160 -1.95 -21.53 18.05
C ILE A 160 -2.37 -22.96 17.65
N PRO A 161 -2.15 -23.45 16.41
CA PRO A 161 -2.50 -24.81 16.04
C PRO A 161 -1.88 -25.87 16.94
N PHE A 162 -0.60 -25.71 17.32
CA PHE A 162 0.10 -26.64 18.20
C PHE A 162 -0.48 -26.62 19.61
N LEU A 163 -0.76 -25.43 20.14
CA LEU A 163 -1.38 -25.29 21.46
C LEU A 163 -2.79 -25.90 21.48
N LEU A 164 -3.59 -25.67 20.45
CA LEU A 164 -4.94 -26.25 20.33
C LEU A 164 -4.90 -27.77 20.22
N THR A 165 -3.93 -28.30 19.48
CA THR A 165 -3.75 -29.75 19.34
C THR A 165 -3.31 -30.37 20.67
N TYR A 166 -2.32 -29.77 21.35
CA TYR A 166 -1.74 -30.33 22.58
C TYR A 166 -2.66 -30.19 23.80
N LEU A 167 -3.30 -29.03 24.00
CA LEU A 167 -4.11 -28.75 25.19
C LEU A 167 -5.56 -29.19 25.03
N PHE A 168 -6.13 -29.00 23.84
CA PHE A 168 -7.56 -29.19 23.60
C PHE A 168 -7.88 -30.41 22.72
N HIS A 169 -6.86 -31.17 22.31
CA HIS A 169 -7.00 -32.38 21.48
C HIS A 169 -7.70 -32.10 20.13
N TRP A 170 -7.47 -30.93 19.54
CA TRP A 170 -7.99 -30.60 18.21
C TRP A 170 -7.33 -31.46 17.14
N ARG A 171 -8.09 -31.80 16.08
CA ARG A 171 -7.55 -32.58 14.95
C ARG A 171 -6.60 -31.70 14.15
N MET A 172 -5.35 -32.15 13.97
CA MET A 172 -4.37 -31.39 13.19
C MET A 172 -4.68 -31.48 11.69
N PHE A 173 -4.98 -32.66 11.16
CA PHE A 173 -5.44 -32.84 9.79
C PHE A 173 -6.57 -33.87 9.77
N GLU A 174 -7.44 -33.81 8.76
CA GLU A 174 -8.31 -34.94 8.48
C GLU A 174 -7.47 -36.09 7.92
N ILE A 175 -7.10 -37.02 8.80
CA ILE A 175 -6.90 -38.42 8.43
C ILE A 175 -8.21 -39.14 8.77
#